data_AF-W5T798-F1
#
_entry.id   AF-W5T798-F1
#
_cell.length_a   1.000
_cell.length_b   1.000
_cell.length_c   1.000
_cell.angle_alpha   90.00
_cell.angle_beta   90.00
_cell.angle_gamma   90.00
#
_symmetry.space_group_name_H-M   'P 1'
#
loop_
_entity.id
_entity.type
_entity.pdbx_description
1 polymer ?
#
loop_
_entity_poly.entity_id
_entity_poly.type
_entity_poly.pdbx_seq_one_letter_code
_entity_poly.pdbx_strand_id
1 'polypeptide(L)'
;MDIYKLPLFKEMQKEYKREFGIDIADLIKLKATVIDFRGFEKTYLTKKQCEVLKLIENNNQSKIILSGGIASGKTFLACYLYLKMLIKNRHFYKQDTNNFILGNSQKSLEINVLGQFEKIASMLRVPFTPKFSNTSYFEIDSLRVNLYGGDKASDFERFRGSNSALIYVNEATTLHKETLIECLKRLRVGMETIIFDTNPDSPEHFFKTDYIDNKKTYATYNFTTYDNELISKEFIKTQEEIYRDMPTYKARVLLGEWVASYDSIFTNINLTSNHEFKAPIAYLDPAYSIGGDNTALCVLERVDQKYYAFIFQEKLPVSDPRVLNTIKTILTNLNVHTLYVEDRDDTSGHGNVTKTFLKLRAGMNHEFRIAPIKPISNKFTRIATLIGPFASSNLSILDYSSKSAISDIYKYKGDGKSADDSLDSLSAAYMLLTLGIRSLKAHFTKIRFL
;
A
#
# COMPACT_ATOMS: atom_id res chain seq x y z
N MET A 1 -20.37 15.49 -32.46
CA MET A 1 -20.50 16.40 -33.62
C MET A 1 -21.19 17.64 -33.09
N ASP A 2 -20.47 18.76 -33.05
CA ASP A 2 -20.99 20.01 -32.51
C ASP A 2 -22.04 20.55 -33.49
N ILE A 3 -23.33 20.37 -33.15
CA ILE A 3 -24.44 20.75 -34.03
C ILE A 3 -24.41 22.25 -34.37
N TYR A 4 -23.84 23.07 -33.48
CA TYR A 4 -23.73 24.53 -33.65
C TYR A 4 -22.67 24.93 -34.69
N LYS A 5 -21.79 24.01 -35.06
CA LYS A 5 -20.77 24.23 -36.10
C LYS A 5 -21.20 23.73 -37.48
N LEU A 6 -22.35 23.05 -37.59
CA LEU A 6 -22.84 22.56 -38.86
C LEU A 6 -23.20 23.73 -39.80
N PRO A 7 -22.86 23.63 -41.10
CA PRO A 7 -23.22 24.67 -42.08
C PRO A 7 -24.72 24.97 -42.09
N LEU A 8 -25.55 23.92 -42.08
CA LEU A 8 -27.01 24.02 -42.05
C LEU A 8 -27.51 24.78 -40.82
N PHE A 9 -26.96 24.50 -39.64
CA PHE A 9 -27.36 25.18 -38.41
C PHE A 9 -27.02 26.68 -38.46
N LYS A 10 -25.85 27.06 -38.97
CA LYS A 10 -25.45 28.46 -39.13
C LYS A 10 -26.29 29.23 -40.15
N GLU A 11 -26.74 28.54 -41.19
CA GLU A 11 -27.63 29.10 -42.20
C GLU A 11 -29.01 29.39 -41.60
N MET A 12 -29.63 28.39 -40.97
CA MET A 12 -30.91 28.53 -40.28
C MET A 12 -30.85 29.57 -39.15
N GLN A 13 -29.74 29.66 -38.41
CA GLN A 13 -29.53 30.69 -37.38
C GLN A 13 -29.57 32.11 -37.96
N LYS A 14 -28.95 32.33 -39.12
CA LYS A 14 -28.96 33.64 -39.79
C LYS A 14 -30.34 34.02 -40.31
N GLU A 15 -31.09 33.05 -40.85
CA GLU A 15 -32.46 33.25 -41.30
C GLU A 15 -33.37 33.63 -40.13
N TYR A 16 -33.31 32.88 -39.04
CA TYR A 16 -34.10 33.15 -37.84
C TYR A 16 -33.79 34.53 -37.24
N LYS A 17 -32.50 34.92 -37.19
CA LYS A 17 -32.09 36.26 -36.74
C LYS A 17 -32.64 37.36 -37.64
N ARG A 18 -32.70 37.14 -38.96
CA ARG A 18 -33.30 38.09 -39.92
C ARG A 18 -34.81 38.22 -39.72
N GLU A 19 -35.50 37.12 -39.49
CA GLU A 19 -36.96 37.08 -39.39
C GLU A 19 -37.48 37.63 -38.06
N PHE A 20 -36.83 37.25 -36.95
CA PHE A 20 -37.34 37.55 -35.60
C PHE A 20 -36.49 38.59 -34.85
N GLY A 21 -35.37 39.05 -35.42
CA GLY A 21 -34.45 40.00 -34.76
C GLY A 21 -33.70 39.42 -33.56
N ILE A 22 -33.83 38.12 -33.30
CA ILE A 22 -33.25 37.43 -32.13
C ILE A 22 -32.19 36.44 -32.63
N ASP A 23 -30.97 36.55 -32.11
CA ASP A 23 -29.92 35.57 -32.39
C ASP A 23 -30.10 34.35 -31.49
N ILE A 24 -30.34 33.17 -32.07
CA ILE A 24 -30.47 31.91 -31.31
C ILE A 24 -29.18 31.66 -30.50
N ALA A 25 -28.00 32.11 -30.92
CA ALA A 25 -26.78 32.01 -30.11
C ALA A 25 -26.85 32.80 -28.80
N ASP A 26 -27.61 33.89 -28.74
CA ASP A 26 -27.82 34.65 -27.50
C ASP A 26 -28.79 33.95 -26.54
N LEU A 27 -29.65 33.07 -27.06
CA LEU A 27 -30.51 32.17 -26.27
C LEU A 27 -29.78 30.88 -25.86
N ILE A 28 -28.80 30.44 -26.67
CA ILE A 28 -27.98 29.22 -26.46
C ILE A 28 -26.75 29.50 -25.60
N LYS A 29 -26.33 30.76 -25.40
CA LYS A 29 -25.45 31.10 -24.28
C LYS A 29 -26.10 30.54 -23.03
N LEU A 30 -25.64 29.35 -22.61
CA LEU A 30 -25.85 28.81 -21.29
C LEU A 30 -25.57 30.01 -20.39
N LYS A 31 -26.63 30.63 -19.84
CA LYS A 31 -26.48 31.57 -18.73
C LYS A 31 -25.52 30.85 -17.82
N ALA A 32 -24.32 31.39 -17.61
CA ALA A 32 -23.32 30.75 -16.79
C ALA A 32 -24.04 30.38 -15.50
N THR A 33 -24.34 29.09 -15.34
CA THR A 33 -25.16 28.63 -14.23
C THR A 33 -24.27 28.93 -13.05
N VAL A 34 -24.63 29.94 -12.26
CA VAL A 34 -23.88 30.27 -11.07
C VAL A 34 -24.06 29.06 -10.16
N ILE A 35 -23.05 28.19 -10.14
CA ILE A 35 -23.09 26.95 -9.35
C ILE A 35 -23.05 27.37 -7.89
N ASP A 36 -24.15 27.12 -7.18
CA ASP A 36 -24.26 27.44 -5.77
C ASP A 36 -23.58 26.36 -4.91
N PHE A 37 -22.24 26.40 -4.90
CA PHE A 37 -21.45 25.49 -4.05
C PHE A 37 -21.78 25.66 -2.57
N ARG A 38 -22.00 26.90 -2.10
CA ARG A 38 -22.28 27.17 -0.66
C ARG A 38 -23.64 26.62 -0.24
N GLY A 39 -24.67 26.80 -1.07
CA GLY A 39 -25.99 26.21 -0.84
C GLY A 39 -25.93 24.69 -0.84
N PHE A 40 -25.19 24.10 -1.77
CA PHE A 40 -24.95 22.65 -1.78
C PHE A 40 -24.26 22.17 -0.51
N GLU A 41 -23.16 22.82 -0.10
CA GLU A 41 -22.39 22.45 1.10
C GLU A 41 -23.26 22.47 2.35
N LYS A 42 -24.04 23.54 2.54
CA LYS A 42 -24.93 23.70 3.68
C LYS A 42 -26.04 22.64 3.71
N THR A 43 -26.50 22.18 2.56
CA THR A 43 -27.67 21.30 2.43
C THR A 43 -27.31 19.83 2.46
N TYR A 44 -26.18 19.44 1.85
CA TYR A 44 -25.88 18.04 1.54
C TYR A 44 -24.63 17.48 2.23
N LEU A 45 -23.74 18.32 2.77
CA LEU A 45 -22.57 17.84 3.52
C LEU A 45 -22.90 17.66 5.00
N THR A 46 -22.37 16.59 5.59
CA THR A 46 -22.44 16.38 7.05
C THR A 46 -21.61 17.42 7.80
N LYS A 47 -21.83 17.53 9.12
CA LYS A 47 -21.06 18.43 9.98
C LYS A 47 -19.55 18.21 9.85
N LYS A 48 -19.09 16.95 9.91
CA LYS A 48 -17.68 16.58 9.75
C LYS A 48 -17.14 16.95 8.38
N GLN A 49 -17.91 16.69 7.32
CA GLN A 49 -17.50 17.04 5.96
C GLN A 49 -17.37 18.57 5.77
N CYS A 50 -18.29 19.36 6.33
CA CYS A 50 -18.21 20.82 6.32
C CYS A 50 -17.00 21.35 7.09
N GLU A 51 -16.69 20.77 8.24
CA GLU A 51 -15.52 21.12 9.04
C GLU A 51 -14.22 20.88 8.23
N VAL A 52 -14.07 19.68 7.66
CA VAL A 52 -12.92 19.32 6.84
C VAL A 52 -12.80 20.21 5.61
N LEU A 53 -13.91 20.49 4.92
CA LEU A 53 -13.93 21.39 3.76
C LEU A 53 -13.42 22.79 4.12
N LYS A 54 -13.89 23.36 5.24
CA LYS A 54 -13.43 24.67 5.72
C LYS A 54 -11.94 24.68 6.05
N LEU A 55 -11.43 23.61 6.68
CA LEU A 55 -10.01 23.49 7.00
C LEU A 55 -9.15 23.39 5.73
N ILE A 56 -9.62 22.67 4.70
CA ILE A 56 -8.95 22.59 3.40
C ILE A 56 -8.87 23.98 2.75
N GLU A 57 -9.99 24.69 2.70
CA GLU A 57 -10.09 26.01 2.06
C GLU A 57 -9.30 27.08 2.81
N ASN A 58 -9.44 27.17 4.13
CA ASN A 58 -8.78 28.19 4.94
C ASN A 58 -7.25 28.06 4.91
N ASN A 59 -6.74 26.84 4.77
CA ASN A 59 -5.31 26.55 4.73
C ASN A 59 -4.76 26.37 3.31
N ASN A 60 -5.58 26.61 2.26
CA ASN A 60 -5.21 26.43 0.85
C ASN A 60 -4.51 25.08 0.57
N GLN A 61 -5.03 24.00 1.13
CA GLN A 61 -4.40 22.69 1.03
C GLN A 61 -4.62 22.07 -0.35
N SER A 62 -3.54 21.58 -0.96
CA SER A 62 -3.58 20.96 -2.29
C SER A 62 -3.27 19.46 -2.30
N LYS A 63 -2.70 18.92 -1.21
CA LYS A 63 -2.39 17.49 -1.04
C LYS A 63 -3.19 16.93 0.13
N ILE A 64 -4.37 16.40 -0.17
CA ILE A 64 -5.42 16.10 0.81
C ILE A 64 -5.58 14.59 0.93
N ILE A 65 -5.60 14.06 2.15
CA ILE A 65 -5.89 12.64 2.42
C ILE A 65 -7.13 12.55 3.32
N LEU A 66 -8.15 11.87 2.85
CA LEU A 66 -9.34 11.50 3.63
C LEU A 66 -9.21 10.01 4.02
N SER A 67 -8.72 9.75 5.22
CA SER A 67 -8.52 8.39 5.74
C SER A 67 -9.64 8.03 6.71
N GLY A 68 -10.16 6.81 6.69
CA GLY A 68 -11.16 6.46 7.69
C GLY A 68 -11.99 5.22 7.45
N GLY A 69 -12.91 4.97 8.38
CA GLY A 69 -13.81 3.83 8.37
C GLY A 69 -14.80 3.84 7.18
N ILE A 70 -15.46 2.71 6.97
CA ILE A 70 -16.48 2.52 5.92
C ILE A 70 -17.70 3.39 6.18
N ALA A 71 -18.46 3.69 5.12
CA ALA A 71 -19.70 4.46 5.19
C ALA A 71 -19.57 5.83 5.91
N SER A 72 -18.36 6.36 6.08
CA SER A 72 -18.09 7.61 6.80
C SER A 72 -18.31 8.88 5.96
N GLY A 73 -18.68 8.74 4.69
CA GLY A 73 -18.89 9.87 3.77
C GLY A 73 -17.61 10.43 3.14
N LYS A 74 -16.43 9.86 3.41
CA LYS A 74 -15.14 10.33 2.84
C LYS A 74 -15.10 10.32 1.31
N THR A 75 -15.60 9.27 0.67
CA THR A 75 -15.63 9.15 -0.80
C THR A 75 -16.54 10.19 -1.44
N PHE A 76 -17.69 10.48 -0.83
CA PHE A 76 -18.59 11.54 -1.29
C PHE A 76 -17.91 12.92 -1.24
N LEU A 77 -17.24 13.23 -0.12
CA LEU A 77 -16.49 14.47 0.03
C LEU A 77 -15.33 14.57 -0.98
N ALA A 78 -14.59 13.48 -1.21
CA ALA A 78 -13.53 13.44 -2.21
C ALA A 78 -14.04 13.74 -3.62
N CYS A 79 -15.14 13.10 -4.03
CA CYS A 79 -15.79 13.34 -5.33
C CYS A 79 -16.27 14.79 -5.44
N TYR A 80 -16.88 15.33 -4.38
CA TYR A 80 -17.32 16.71 -4.34
C TYR A 80 -16.16 17.71 -4.47
N LEU A 81 -15.08 17.52 -3.69
CA LEU A 81 -13.88 18.33 -3.77
C LEU A 81 -13.28 18.32 -5.17
N TYR A 82 -13.12 17.14 -5.76
CA TYR A 82 -12.61 17.01 -7.13
C TYR A 82 -13.49 17.76 -8.12
N LEU A 83 -14.80 17.57 -8.11
CA LEU A 83 -15.73 18.25 -9.01
C LEU A 83 -15.69 19.78 -8.83
N LYS A 84 -15.73 20.26 -7.58
CA LYS A 84 -15.65 21.68 -7.25
C LYS A 84 -14.35 22.31 -7.77
N MET A 85 -13.22 21.63 -7.55
CA MET A 85 -11.91 22.10 -7.98
C MET A 85 -11.79 22.07 -9.50
N LEU A 86 -12.31 21.03 -10.16
CA LEU A 86 -12.38 20.92 -11.60
C LEU A 86 -13.12 22.11 -12.21
N ILE A 87 -14.31 22.43 -11.70
CA ILE A 87 -15.11 23.51 -12.30
C ILE A 87 -14.54 24.90 -11.98
N LYS A 88 -14.17 25.17 -10.71
CA LYS A 88 -13.62 26.47 -10.31
C LYS A 88 -12.34 26.82 -11.07
N ASN A 89 -11.52 25.81 -11.37
CA ASN A 89 -10.21 26.00 -11.98
C ASN A 89 -10.19 25.65 -13.47
N ARG A 90 -11.35 25.55 -14.13
CA ARG A 90 -11.46 25.15 -15.54
C ARG A 90 -10.58 25.97 -16.50
N HIS A 91 -10.31 27.23 -16.16
CA HIS A 91 -9.49 28.15 -16.95
C HIS A 91 -7.98 27.83 -16.90
N PHE A 92 -7.54 27.02 -15.93
CA PHE A 92 -6.17 26.53 -15.84
C PHE A 92 -5.92 25.25 -16.64
N TYR A 93 -6.98 24.59 -17.15
CA TYR A 93 -6.85 23.34 -17.88
C TYR A 93 -6.66 23.62 -19.36
N LYS A 94 -5.42 23.48 -19.83
CA LYS A 94 -5.05 23.55 -21.25
C LYS A 94 -5.59 22.32 -21.99
N GLN A 95 -5.61 22.37 -23.33
CA GLN A 95 -6.10 21.27 -24.16
C GLN A 95 -5.41 19.91 -23.89
N ASP A 96 -4.15 19.93 -23.42
CA ASP A 96 -3.35 18.74 -23.14
C ASP A 96 -3.33 18.33 -21.65
N THR A 97 -4.10 19.02 -20.79
CA THR A 97 -4.17 18.68 -19.37
C THR A 97 -5.03 17.44 -19.13
N ASN A 98 -4.41 16.39 -18.60
CA ASN A 98 -5.06 15.14 -18.22
C ASN A 98 -5.45 15.17 -16.73
N ASN A 99 -6.64 15.67 -16.41
CA ASN A 99 -7.20 15.49 -15.07
C ASN A 99 -7.84 14.09 -14.99
N PHE A 100 -7.44 13.30 -14.00
CA PHE A 100 -7.81 11.89 -13.96
C PHE A 100 -8.10 11.37 -12.55
N ILE A 101 -8.75 10.22 -12.53
CA ILE A 101 -9.04 9.45 -11.32
C ILE A 101 -8.33 8.10 -11.41
N LEU A 102 -7.66 7.73 -10.33
CA LEU A 102 -6.97 6.47 -10.17
C LEU A 102 -7.69 5.65 -9.09
N GLY A 103 -7.82 4.34 -9.30
CA GLY A 103 -8.33 3.40 -8.29
C GLY A 103 -7.68 2.04 -8.50
N ASN A 104 -8.04 1.05 -7.68
CA ASN A 104 -7.52 -0.31 -7.84
C ASN A 104 -7.65 -0.80 -9.29
N SER A 105 -8.85 -0.71 -9.86
CA SER A 105 -9.10 -0.97 -11.27
C SER A 105 -10.07 0.06 -11.86
N GLN A 106 -10.13 0.17 -13.19
CA GLN A 106 -11.17 0.99 -13.83
C GLN A 106 -12.57 0.51 -13.45
N LYS A 107 -12.75 -0.80 -13.23
CA LYS A 107 -14.05 -1.37 -12.84
C LYS A 107 -14.45 -0.99 -11.42
N SER A 108 -13.49 -0.96 -10.47
CA SER A 108 -13.79 -0.51 -9.12
C SER A 108 -14.19 0.96 -9.10
N LEU A 109 -13.55 1.80 -9.94
CA LEU A 109 -13.95 3.20 -10.10
C LEU A 109 -15.38 3.35 -10.64
N GLU A 110 -15.80 2.52 -11.61
CA GLU A 110 -17.18 2.54 -12.12
C GLU A 110 -18.20 2.30 -11.00
N ILE A 111 -17.90 1.40 -10.07
CA ILE A 111 -18.79 1.01 -8.97
C ILE A 111 -18.75 2.05 -7.85
N ASN A 112 -17.55 2.49 -7.46
CA ASN A 112 -17.35 3.26 -6.24
C ASN A 112 -17.54 4.77 -6.44
N VAL A 113 -17.14 5.33 -7.60
CA VAL A 113 -17.05 6.79 -7.78
C VAL A 113 -17.98 7.34 -8.85
N LEU A 114 -18.23 6.65 -9.97
CA LEU A 114 -19.01 7.23 -11.07
C LEU A 114 -20.42 7.63 -10.65
N GLY A 115 -21.12 6.75 -9.93
CA GLY A 115 -22.46 7.07 -9.42
C GLY A 115 -22.47 8.25 -8.43
N GLN A 116 -21.36 8.48 -7.69
CA GLN A 116 -21.24 9.63 -6.81
C GLN A 116 -21.03 10.93 -7.59
N PHE A 117 -20.17 10.92 -8.63
CA PHE A 117 -20.01 12.08 -9.51
C PHE A 117 -21.29 12.46 -10.22
N GLU A 118 -22.01 11.48 -10.78
CA GLU A 118 -23.30 11.71 -11.43
C GLU A 118 -24.32 12.34 -10.47
N LYS A 119 -24.42 11.78 -9.25
CA LYS A 119 -25.30 12.30 -8.19
C LYS A 119 -24.96 13.75 -7.81
N ILE A 120 -23.68 14.04 -7.55
CA ILE A 120 -23.22 15.37 -7.14
C ILE A 120 -23.43 16.38 -8.29
N ALA A 121 -23.08 16.00 -9.53
CA ALA A 121 -23.27 16.86 -10.70
C ALA A 121 -24.76 17.18 -10.92
N SER A 122 -25.64 16.18 -10.80
CA SER A 122 -27.10 16.36 -10.87
C SER A 122 -27.61 17.33 -9.80
N MET A 123 -27.20 17.15 -8.54
CA MET A 123 -27.56 18.04 -7.43
C MET A 123 -27.07 19.49 -7.64
N LEU A 124 -25.88 19.66 -8.23
CA LEU A 124 -25.31 20.97 -8.58
C LEU A 124 -25.84 21.54 -9.91
N ARG A 125 -26.68 20.78 -10.64
CA ARG A 125 -27.16 21.11 -11.99
C ARG A 125 -26.01 21.36 -12.98
N VAL A 126 -24.96 20.56 -12.87
CA VAL A 126 -23.79 20.56 -13.75
C VAL A 126 -23.98 19.47 -14.80
N PRO A 127 -23.75 19.75 -16.11
CA PRO A 127 -23.81 18.73 -17.14
C PRO A 127 -22.86 17.57 -16.84
N PHE A 128 -23.36 16.34 -16.91
CA PHE A 128 -22.58 15.12 -16.71
C PHE A 128 -22.82 14.17 -17.88
N THR A 129 -21.74 13.73 -18.53
CA THR A 129 -21.81 12.70 -19.57
C THR A 129 -21.16 11.44 -19.02
N PRO A 130 -21.93 10.35 -18.83
CA PRO A 130 -21.40 9.12 -18.26
C PRO A 130 -20.40 8.44 -19.19
N LYS A 131 -19.59 7.55 -18.61
CA LYS A 131 -18.68 6.68 -19.35
C LYS A 131 -19.47 5.71 -20.24
N PHE A 132 -19.09 5.60 -21.51
CA PHE A 132 -19.57 4.54 -22.41
C PHE A 132 -18.69 3.29 -22.31
N SER A 133 -19.22 2.11 -22.64
CA SER A 133 -18.53 0.80 -22.48
C SER A 133 -17.10 0.78 -23.04
N ASN A 134 -16.88 1.38 -24.21
CA ASN A 134 -15.60 1.39 -24.92
C ASN A 134 -14.70 2.60 -24.60
N THR A 135 -15.08 3.43 -23.63
CA THR A 135 -14.32 4.61 -23.22
C THR A 135 -13.70 4.40 -21.84
N SER A 136 -12.62 5.11 -21.53
CA SER A 136 -11.97 5.12 -20.22
C SER A 136 -12.13 6.48 -19.52
N TYR A 137 -13.17 7.24 -19.86
CA TYR A 137 -13.38 8.59 -19.33
C TYR A 137 -14.87 8.91 -19.22
N PHE A 138 -15.18 9.94 -18.46
CA PHE A 138 -16.49 10.60 -18.42
C PHE A 138 -16.27 12.12 -18.51
N GLU A 139 -17.34 12.91 -18.67
CA GLU A 139 -17.22 14.36 -18.76
C GLU A 139 -18.08 15.07 -17.71
N ILE A 140 -17.52 16.11 -17.09
CA ILE A 140 -18.23 17.05 -16.21
C ILE A 140 -18.12 18.43 -16.84
N ASP A 141 -19.23 19.07 -17.19
CA ASP A 141 -19.25 20.38 -17.84
C ASP A 141 -18.33 20.47 -19.08
N SER A 142 -18.36 19.41 -19.91
CA SER A 142 -17.51 19.20 -21.09
C SER A 142 -16.00 19.10 -20.80
N LEU A 143 -15.60 18.98 -19.53
CA LEU A 143 -14.24 18.66 -19.13
C LEU A 143 -14.10 17.14 -19.02
N ARG A 144 -13.21 16.58 -19.83
CA ARG A 144 -12.88 15.15 -19.83
C ARG A 144 -12.10 14.76 -18.57
N VAL A 145 -12.53 13.68 -17.92
CA VAL A 145 -11.88 13.06 -16.77
C VAL A 145 -11.56 11.61 -17.07
N ASN A 146 -10.27 11.28 -17.22
CA ASN A 146 -9.84 9.91 -17.50
C ASN A 146 -9.85 9.04 -16.23
N LEU A 147 -10.05 7.74 -16.42
CA LEU A 147 -10.06 6.72 -15.36
C LEU A 147 -8.92 5.73 -15.59
N TYR A 148 -8.15 5.44 -14.56
CA TYR A 148 -7.04 4.48 -14.61
C TYR A 148 -7.13 3.47 -13.46
N GLY A 149 -6.72 2.22 -13.74
CA GLY A 149 -6.39 1.25 -12.71
C GLY A 149 -4.96 1.47 -12.20
N GLY A 150 -4.64 0.90 -11.05
CA GLY A 150 -3.35 1.13 -10.41
C GLY A 150 -2.91 0.02 -9.47
N ASP A 151 -3.52 -1.16 -9.52
CA ASP A 151 -3.16 -2.31 -8.69
C ASP A 151 -1.81 -2.93 -9.09
N LYS A 152 -1.39 -2.76 -10.34
CA LYS A 152 -0.13 -3.32 -10.86
C LYS A 152 0.92 -2.25 -11.11
N ALA A 153 2.19 -2.64 -10.94
CA ALA A 153 3.33 -1.78 -11.23
C ALA A 153 3.33 -1.27 -12.68
N SER A 154 2.82 -2.02 -13.65
CA SER A 154 2.78 -1.61 -15.07
C SER A 154 1.69 -0.58 -15.38
N ASP A 155 0.69 -0.38 -14.51
CA ASP A 155 -0.47 0.43 -14.87
C ASP A 155 -0.15 1.91 -15.03
N PHE A 156 0.92 2.40 -14.40
CA PHE A 156 1.35 3.78 -14.55
C PHE A 156 1.74 4.14 -15.99
N GLU A 157 2.12 3.16 -16.81
CA GLU A 157 2.54 3.38 -18.20
C GLU A 157 1.44 4.07 -19.02
N ARG A 158 0.17 3.81 -18.68
CA ARG A 158 -1.02 4.35 -19.37
C ARG A 158 -1.20 5.87 -19.21
N PHE A 159 -0.68 6.45 -18.13
CA PHE A 159 -0.77 7.89 -17.86
C PHE A 159 0.59 8.58 -17.82
N ARG A 160 1.69 7.83 -18.00
CA ARG A 160 3.06 8.32 -17.80
C ARG A 160 3.44 9.53 -18.66
N GLY A 161 2.93 9.61 -19.88
CA GLY A 161 3.23 10.68 -20.82
C GLY A 161 2.38 11.95 -20.67
N SER A 162 1.40 11.96 -19.76
CA SER A 162 0.45 13.08 -19.63
C SER A 162 0.89 14.08 -18.58
N ASN A 163 0.36 15.32 -18.60
CA ASN A 163 0.51 16.27 -17.51
C ASN A 163 -0.85 16.53 -16.86
N SER A 164 -0.89 16.69 -15.54
CA SER A 164 -2.11 16.83 -14.76
C SER A 164 -2.06 18.08 -13.88
N ALA A 165 -3.24 18.65 -13.64
CA ALA A 165 -3.44 19.70 -12.64
C ALA A 165 -4.18 19.15 -11.42
N LEU A 166 -5.14 18.25 -11.66
CA LEU A 166 -6.00 17.70 -10.63
C LEU A 166 -6.06 16.18 -10.75
N ILE A 167 -5.79 15.49 -9.64
CA ILE A 167 -5.87 14.03 -9.55
C ILE A 167 -6.70 13.63 -8.33
N TYR A 168 -7.56 12.63 -8.49
CA TYR A 168 -8.21 11.94 -7.37
C TYR A 168 -7.79 10.47 -7.34
N VAL A 169 -7.36 9.99 -6.18
CA VAL A 169 -6.97 8.62 -5.94
C VAL A 169 -7.99 7.98 -5.00
N ASN A 170 -8.77 7.04 -5.53
CA ASN A 170 -9.73 6.26 -4.77
C ASN A 170 -9.08 5.02 -4.17
N GLU A 171 -9.38 4.74 -2.90
CA GLU A 171 -8.90 3.57 -2.15
C GLU A 171 -7.37 3.43 -2.18
N ALA A 172 -6.64 4.50 -1.85
CA ALA A 172 -5.19 4.62 -2.07
C ALA A 172 -4.33 3.45 -1.54
N THR A 173 -4.68 2.85 -0.39
CA THR A 173 -4.05 1.65 0.17
C THR A 173 -4.03 0.46 -0.80
N THR A 174 -4.99 0.36 -1.72
CA THR A 174 -5.14 -0.77 -2.65
C THR A 174 -4.29 -0.65 -3.93
N LEU A 175 -3.55 0.44 -4.09
CA LEU A 175 -2.73 0.71 -5.27
C LEU A 175 -1.28 0.30 -5.06
N HIS A 176 -0.60 0.01 -6.17
CA HIS A 176 0.83 -0.22 -6.18
C HIS A 176 1.61 1.06 -5.83
N LYS A 177 2.66 0.94 -5.02
CA LYS A 177 3.48 2.07 -4.55
C LYS A 177 4.04 2.92 -5.70
N GLU A 178 4.58 2.25 -6.71
CA GLU A 178 5.19 2.82 -7.91
C GLU A 178 4.17 3.61 -8.72
N THR A 179 2.93 3.12 -8.80
CA THR A 179 1.84 3.83 -9.48
C THR A 179 1.53 5.16 -8.79
N LEU A 180 1.51 5.19 -7.44
CA LEU A 180 1.31 6.43 -6.68
C LEU A 180 2.49 7.41 -6.82
N ILE A 181 3.72 6.90 -6.80
CA ILE A 181 4.92 7.73 -7.05
C ILE A 181 4.86 8.34 -8.44
N GLU A 182 4.50 7.57 -9.45
CA GLU A 182 4.43 8.05 -10.83
C GLU A 182 3.26 9.02 -11.04
N CYS A 183 2.13 8.80 -10.35
CA CYS A 183 0.98 9.70 -10.30
C CYS A 183 1.36 11.09 -9.78
N LEU A 184 2.10 11.17 -8.67
CA LEU A 184 2.58 12.45 -8.13
C LEU A 184 3.47 13.21 -9.11
N LYS A 185 4.29 12.50 -9.90
CA LYS A 185 5.11 13.12 -10.93
C LYS A 185 4.29 13.73 -12.07
N ARG A 186 2.98 13.51 -12.17
CA ARG A 186 2.12 14.09 -13.22
C ARG A 186 1.54 15.44 -12.86
N LEU A 187 1.47 15.79 -11.57
CA LEU A 187 1.05 17.10 -11.10
C LEU A 187 2.12 18.14 -11.47
N ARG A 188 1.92 18.86 -12.58
CA ARG A 188 2.90 19.81 -13.13
C ARG A 188 2.29 21.06 -13.77
N VAL A 189 0.95 21.15 -13.80
CA VAL A 189 0.24 22.18 -14.57
C VAL A 189 -0.73 22.91 -13.67
N GLY A 190 -0.66 24.24 -13.67
CA GLY A 190 -1.61 25.09 -12.96
C GLY A 190 -1.65 24.80 -11.46
N MET A 191 -2.86 24.74 -10.90
CA MET A 191 -3.07 24.45 -9.48
C MET A 191 -2.96 22.95 -9.19
N GLU A 192 -1.73 22.50 -8.94
CA GLU A 192 -1.37 21.11 -8.65
C GLU A 192 -2.06 20.58 -7.38
N THR A 193 -3.14 19.84 -7.58
CA THR A 193 -3.95 19.27 -6.49
C THR A 193 -4.06 17.76 -6.62
N ILE A 194 -3.89 17.07 -5.50
CA ILE A 194 -4.23 15.66 -5.36
C ILE A 194 -5.08 15.40 -4.12
N ILE A 195 -6.12 14.60 -4.33
CA ILE A 195 -7.03 14.14 -3.28
C ILE A 195 -6.90 12.63 -3.19
N PHE A 196 -6.74 12.10 -1.99
CA PHE A 196 -6.79 10.68 -1.70
C PHE A 196 -7.98 10.38 -0.81
N ASP A 197 -8.71 9.30 -1.09
CA ASP A 197 -9.54 8.66 -0.07
C ASP A 197 -9.04 7.23 0.18
N THR A 198 -9.13 6.77 1.43
CA THR A 198 -8.67 5.43 1.76
C THR A 198 -9.22 4.88 3.08
N ASN A 199 -9.25 3.55 3.17
CA ASN A 199 -9.46 2.84 4.43
C ASN A 199 -8.09 2.47 5.04
N PRO A 200 -7.97 2.45 6.39
CA PRO A 200 -6.76 2.02 7.06
C PRO A 200 -6.40 0.56 6.79
N ASP A 201 -5.10 0.29 6.85
CA ASP A 201 -4.48 -1.04 6.86
C ASP A 201 -3.54 -1.15 8.07
N SER A 202 -2.53 -2.00 8.00
CA SER A 202 -1.42 -2.10 8.93
C SER A 202 -0.69 -0.75 9.10
N PRO A 203 -0.22 -0.43 10.32
CA PRO A 203 0.59 0.77 10.59
C PRO A 203 1.83 0.93 9.68
N GLU A 204 2.36 -0.19 9.19
CA GLU A 204 3.57 -0.30 8.38
C GLU A 204 3.29 -0.18 6.88
N HIS A 205 2.01 -0.13 6.48
CA HIS A 205 1.63 0.03 5.09
C HIS A 205 2.29 1.28 4.49
N PHE A 206 2.84 1.18 3.28
CA PHE A 206 3.63 2.26 2.69
C PHE A 206 2.83 3.59 2.57
N PHE A 207 1.51 3.50 2.33
CA PHE A 207 0.66 4.70 2.29
C PHE A 207 0.55 5.38 3.66
N LYS A 208 0.58 4.60 4.76
CA LYS A 208 0.60 5.15 6.12
C LYS A 208 1.92 5.87 6.40
N THR A 209 3.03 5.16 6.18
CA THR A 209 4.37 5.62 6.52
C THR A 209 4.88 6.74 5.61
N ASP A 210 4.68 6.64 4.29
CA ASP A 210 5.23 7.59 3.32
C ASP A 210 4.33 8.82 3.08
N TYR A 211 3.00 8.70 3.31
CA TYR A 211 2.02 9.75 2.97
C TYR A 211 1.30 10.30 4.21
N ILE A 212 0.60 9.46 4.97
CA ILE A 212 -0.20 9.92 6.12
C ILE A 212 0.67 10.47 7.25
N ASP A 213 1.78 9.80 7.56
CA ASP A 213 2.70 10.26 8.61
C ASP A 213 3.55 11.45 8.17
N ASN A 214 3.61 11.74 6.86
CA ASN A 214 4.26 12.92 6.29
C ASN A 214 3.35 14.16 6.37
N LYS A 215 3.06 14.59 7.61
CA LYS A 215 2.22 15.76 7.95
C LYS A 215 2.75 17.09 7.42
N LYS A 216 4.02 17.15 7.00
CA LYS A 216 4.61 18.34 6.36
C LYS A 216 4.13 18.52 4.93
N THR A 217 3.83 17.42 4.24
CA THR A 217 3.48 17.41 2.81
C THR A 217 1.98 17.22 2.60
N TYR A 218 1.33 16.39 3.42
CA TYR A 218 -0.05 15.99 3.24
C TYR A 218 -0.90 16.47 4.42
N ALA A 219 -2.08 16.99 4.10
CA ALA A 219 -3.11 17.27 5.07
C ALA A 219 -4.04 16.05 5.18
N THR A 220 -3.95 15.34 6.30
CA THR A 220 -4.76 14.14 6.55
C THR A 220 -5.92 14.46 7.49
N TYR A 221 -7.11 14.05 7.07
CA TYR A 221 -8.35 14.14 7.84
C TYR A 221 -8.90 12.75 8.09
N ASN A 222 -9.12 12.43 9.37
CA ASN A 222 -9.64 11.13 9.78
C ASN A 222 -11.16 11.16 9.89
N PHE A 223 -11.77 10.08 9.41
CA PHE A 223 -13.20 9.84 9.43
C PHE A 223 -13.51 8.50 10.09
N THR A 224 -14.53 8.47 10.93
CA THR A 224 -15.12 7.27 11.50
C THR A 224 -16.45 7.00 10.83
N THR A 225 -16.95 5.76 10.88
CA THR A 225 -18.32 5.45 10.47
C THR A 225 -19.35 6.31 11.22
N TYR A 226 -19.06 6.63 12.49
CA TYR A 226 -19.93 7.40 13.38
C TYR A 226 -20.01 8.90 13.05
N ASP A 227 -19.09 9.43 12.24
CA ASP A 227 -19.12 10.83 11.79
C ASP A 227 -20.22 11.09 10.74
N ASN A 228 -20.76 10.03 10.14
CA ASN A 228 -21.79 10.15 9.12
C ASN A 228 -23.20 10.03 9.73
N GLU A 229 -23.78 11.17 10.09
CA GLU A 229 -25.13 11.29 10.65
C GLU A 229 -26.24 10.76 9.71
N LEU A 230 -25.95 10.50 8.43
CA LEU A 230 -26.91 9.99 7.44
C LEU A 230 -27.04 8.46 7.44
N ILE A 231 -26.13 7.73 8.09
CA ILE A 231 -26.23 6.26 8.16
C ILE A 231 -27.24 5.85 9.22
N SER A 232 -27.99 4.77 8.95
CA SER A 232 -28.98 4.28 9.91
C SER A 232 -28.31 3.70 11.16
N LYS A 233 -28.95 3.87 12.32
CA LYS A 233 -28.49 3.27 13.58
C LYS A 233 -28.48 1.74 13.49
N GLU A 234 -29.42 1.18 12.74
CA GLU A 234 -29.53 -0.25 12.45
C GLU A 234 -28.29 -0.73 11.68
N PHE A 235 -27.83 0.00 10.66
CA PHE A 235 -26.62 -0.34 9.93
C PHE A 235 -25.39 -0.36 10.86
N ILE A 236 -25.22 0.68 11.68
CA ILE A 236 -24.12 0.76 12.66
C ILE A 236 -24.17 -0.48 13.57
N LYS A 237 -25.33 -0.77 14.16
CA LYS A 237 -25.51 -1.91 15.06
C LYS A 237 -25.16 -3.22 14.36
N THR A 238 -25.63 -3.44 13.14
CA THR A 238 -25.29 -4.64 12.35
C THR A 238 -23.79 -4.76 12.11
N GLN A 239 -23.09 -3.68 11.74
CA GLN A 239 -21.64 -3.72 11.55
C GLN A 239 -20.90 -4.01 12.87
N GLU A 240 -21.33 -3.40 13.97
CA GLU A 240 -20.75 -3.65 15.30
C GLU A 240 -20.96 -5.10 15.75
N GLU A 241 -22.07 -5.73 15.39
CA GLU A 241 -22.35 -7.14 15.65
C GLU A 241 -21.50 -8.06 14.78
N ILE A 242 -21.34 -7.77 13.48
CA ILE A 242 -20.48 -8.55 12.55
C ILE A 242 -19.02 -8.56 13.06
N TYR A 243 -18.52 -7.43 13.56
CA TYR A 243 -17.12 -7.28 13.99
C TYR A 243 -16.93 -7.41 15.50
N ARG A 244 -17.92 -7.92 16.24
CA ARG A 244 -17.89 -7.99 17.71
C ARG A 244 -16.63 -8.69 18.23
N ASP A 245 -16.29 -9.83 17.63
CA ASP A 245 -15.18 -10.69 18.05
C ASP A 245 -13.89 -10.42 17.25
N MET A 246 -13.84 -9.31 16.51
CA MET A 246 -12.69 -8.91 15.67
C MET A 246 -12.25 -7.46 16.01
N PRO A 247 -11.73 -7.19 17.23
CA PRO A 247 -11.54 -5.82 17.72
C PRO A 247 -10.61 -4.97 16.85
N THR A 248 -9.53 -5.54 16.28
CA THR A 248 -8.63 -4.76 15.40
C THR A 248 -9.21 -4.56 14.00
N TYR A 249 -10.02 -5.49 13.50
CA TYR A 249 -10.76 -5.29 12.25
C TYR A 249 -11.84 -4.22 12.45
N LYS A 250 -12.57 -4.27 13.57
CA LYS A 250 -13.54 -3.24 13.99
C LYS A 250 -12.88 -1.86 14.08
N ALA A 251 -11.70 -1.76 14.67
CA ALA A 251 -10.97 -0.49 14.77
C ALA A 251 -10.58 0.07 13.38
N ARG A 252 -10.09 -0.77 12.46
CA ARG A 252 -9.80 -0.34 11.07
C ARG A 252 -11.07 0.10 10.34
N VAL A 253 -12.08 -0.76 10.32
CA VAL A 253 -13.25 -0.62 9.46
C VAL A 253 -14.25 0.41 9.98
N LEU A 254 -14.45 0.54 11.29
CA LEU A 254 -15.41 1.48 11.86
C LEU A 254 -14.77 2.75 12.42
N LEU A 255 -13.65 2.61 13.14
CA LEU A 255 -12.98 3.74 13.79
C LEU A 255 -11.95 4.43 12.89
N GLY A 256 -11.57 3.82 11.77
CA GLY A 256 -10.56 4.41 10.89
C GLY A 256 -9.13 4.33 11.46
N GLU A 257 -8.86 3.37 12.34
CA GLU A 257 -7.56 3.21 13.00
C GLU A 257 -6.58 2.37 12.18
N TRP A 258 -5.31 2.76 12.16
CA TRP A 258 -4.23 1.99 11.55
C TRP A 258 -3.64 1.02 12.58
N VAL A 259 -4.14 -0.22 12.61
CA VAL A 259 -3.76 -1.24 13.60
C VAL A 259 -3.42 -2.58 12.94
N ALA A 260 -2.50 -3.33 13.54
CA ALA A 260 -2.13 -4.67 13.09
C ALA A 260 -3.32 -5.65 13.12
N SER A 261 -3.32 -6.64 12.22
CA SER A 261 -4.39 -7.64 12.10
C SER A 261 -4.48 -8.53 13.35
N TYR A 262 -5.70 -8.89 13.75
CA TYR A 262 -5.99 -9.75 14.92
C TYR A 262 -5.39 -11.16 14.80
N ASP A 263 -5.25 -11.68 13.59
CA ASP A 263 -4.69 -13.01 13.32
C ASP A 263 -3.15 -13.07 13.28
N SER A 264 -2.46 -11.93 13.48
CA SER A 264 -1.00 -11.90 13.49
C SER A 264 -0.50 -12.54 14.79
N ILE A 265 0.29 -13.60 14.67
CA ILE A 265 0.91 -14.26 15.83
C ILE A 265 1.99 -13.38 16.46
N PHE A 266 2.66 -12.54 15.65
CA PHE A 266 3.78 -11.71 16.06
C PHE A 266 3.47 -10.22 15.83
N THR A 267 2.91 -9.58 16.85
CA THR A 267 2.50 -8.17 16.81
C THR A 267 3.49 -7.22 17.48
N ASN A 268 4.34 -7.73 18.38
CA ASN A 268 5.29 -6.94 19.16
C ASN A 268 6.73 -7.18 18.69
N ILE A 269 7.07 -6.71 17.48
CA ILE A 269 8.46 -6.73 17.00
C ILE A 269 9.18 -5.50 17.55
N ASN A 270 10.26 -5.71 18.30
CA ASN A 270 11.14 -4.63 18.71
C ASN A 270 12.19 -4.37 17.63
N LEU A 271 12.17 -3.19 17.00
CA LEU A 271 13.18 -2.78 16.03
C LEU A 271 14.26 -1.92 16.70
N THR A 272 15.53 -2.18 16.37
CA THR A 272 16.67 -1.45 16.93
C THR A 272 17.74 -1.21 15.85
N SER A 273 18.47 -0.11 15.94
CA SER A 273 19.75 0.07 15.22
C SER A 273 20.96 -0.13 16.15
N ASN A 274 20.70 -0.32 17.44
CA ASN A 274 21.71 -0.35 18.50
C ASN A 274 22.12 -1.79 18.83
N HIS A 275 22.88 -2.42 17.95
CA HIS A 275 23.63 -3.64 18.26
C HIS A 275 24.75 -3.86 17.25
N GLU A 276 25.96 -4.11 17.75
CA GLU A 276 27.11 -4.51 16.94
C GLU A 276 27.41 -5.98 17.25
N PHE A 277 27.33 -6.81 16.21
CA PHE A 277 27.56 -8.24 16.30
C PHE A 277 29.03 -8.56 16.58
N LYS A 278 29.30 -9.40 17.59
CA LYS A 278 30.67 -9.80 17.94
C LYS A 278 31.06 -11.14 17.36
N ALA A 279 30.19 -12.14 17.48
CA ALA A 279 30.38 -13.48 16.92
C ALA A 279 29.01 -14.18 16.78
N PRO A 280 28.10 -13.67 15.94
CA PRO A 280 26.78 -14.28 15.75
C PRO A 280 26.86 -15.61 15.01
N ILE A 281 25.82 -16.43 15.17
CA ILE A 281 25.54 -17.51 14.23
C ILE A 281 24.69 -16.97 13.07
N ALA A 282 24.68 -17.68 11.95
CA ALA A 282 23.71 -17.46 10.89
C ALA A 282 23.02 -18.77 10.48
N TYR A 283 21.74 -18.71 10.14
CA TYR A 283 20.98 -19.80 9.55
C TYR A 283 20.49 -19.40 8.16
N LEU A 284 20.77 -20.24 7.16
CA LEU A 284 20.34 -20.04 5.78
C LEU A 284 19.27 -21.05 5.42
N ASP A 285 18.09 -20.55 5.07
CA ASP A 285 17.00 -21.28 4.44
C ASP A 285 16.95 -20.91 2.93
N PRO A 286 17.41 -21.79 2.03
CA PRO A 286 17.54 -21.48 0.61
C PRO A 286 16.26 -21.74 -0.18
N ALA A 287 15.91 -20.80 -1.06
CA ALA A 287 15.01 -21.09 -2.18
C ALA A 287 15.78 -21.74 -3.34
N TYR A 288 15.11 -22.64 -4.06
CA TYR A 288 15.72 -23.41 -5.17
C TYR A 288 15.23 -22.97 -6.55
N SER A 289 14.09 -22.28 -6.63
CA SER A 289 13.47 -21.85 -7.88
C SER A 289 12.99 -20.41 -7.80
N ILE A 290 12.83 -19.77 -8.97
CA ILE A 290 12.34 -18.40 -9.07
C ILE A 290 10.82 -18.39 -8.82
N GLY A 291 10.36 -17.45 -7.97
CA GLY A 291 8.93 -17.16 -7.81
C GLY A 291 8.16 -18.06 -6.83
N GLY A 292 8.80 -19.13 -6.32
CA GLY A 292 8.28 -19.99 -5.25
C GLY A 292 8.57 -19.40 -3.86
N ASP A 293 9.48 -20.04 -3.13
CA ASP A 293 9.92 -19.67 -1.78
C ASP A 293 10.91 -18.49 -1.79
N ASN A 294 11.13 -17.86 -0.65
CA ASN A 294 12.20 -16.88 -0.49
C ASN A 294 13.50 -17.53 -0.01
N THR A 295 14.65 -17.02 -0.46
CA THR A 295 15.91 -17.29 0.25
C THR A 295 15.97 -16.39 1.47
N ALA A 296 16.07 -16.98 2.66
CA ALA A 296 16.12 -16.27 3.93
C ALA A 296 17.40 -16.59 4.73
N LEU A 297 18.10 -15.54 5.16
CA LEU A 297 19.27 -15.65 6.04
C LEU A 297 19.00 -14.88 7.34
N CYS A 298 19.00 -15.58 8.47
CA CYS A 298 18.95 -14.98 9.79
C CYS A 298 20.34 -15.00 10.44
N VAL A 299 20.87 -13.84 10.80
CA VAL A 299 22.04 -13.68 11.67
C VAL A 299 21.53 -13.38 13.09
N LEU A 300 21.98 -14.14 14.08
CA LEU A 300 21.46 -14.07 15.45
C LEU A 300 22.60 -14.12 16.47
N GLU A 301 22.57 -13.19 17.43
CA GLU A 301 23.45 -13.19 18.60
C GLU A 301 22.62 -13.08 19.88
N ARG A 302 23.10 -13.76 20.93
CA ARG A 302 22.56 -13.64 22.28
C ARG A 302 23.54 -12.87 23.15
N VAL A 303 23.06 -11.81 23.79
CA VAL A 303 23.78 -11.04 24.81
C VAL A 303 22.96 -11.10 26.09
N ASP A 304 23.49 -11.78 27.11
CA ASP A 304 22.80 -12.09 28.37
C ASP A 304 21.45 -12.80 28.17
N GLN A 305 20.34 -12.08 28.38
CA GLN A 305 18.98 -12.57 28.20
C GLN A 305 18.29 -12.02 26.94
N LYS A 306 18.98 -11.18 26.16
CA LYS A 306 18.47 -10.56 24.94
C LYS A 306 19.05 -11.22 23.70
N TYR A 307 18.27 -11.17 22.63
CA TYR A 307 18.58 -11.71 21.32
C TYR A 307 18.50 -10.58 20.29
N TYR A 308 19.47 -10.52 19.39
CA TYR A 308 19.56 -9.52 18.35
C TYR A 308 19.66 -10.22 17.00
N ALA A 309 18.72 -9.93 16.12
CA ALA A 309 18.61 -10.59 14.83
C ALA A 309 18.78 -9.60 13.67
N PHE A 310 19.49 -10.00 12.63
CA PHE A 310 19.42 -9.38 11.30
C PHE A 310 18.85 -10.41 10.33
N ILE A 311 17.85 -10.01 9.53
CA ILE A 311 17.18 -10.92 8.60
C ILE A 311 17.29 -10.38 7.18
N PHE A 312 17.89 -11.16 6.30
CA PHE A 312 17.88 -10.94 4.86
C PHE A 312 16.87 -11.88 4.19
N GLN A 313 16.06 -11.35 3.28
CA GLN A 313 15.09 -12.14 2.53
C GLN A 313 14.95 -11.62 1.10
N GLU A 314 15.07 -12.52 0.13
CA GLU A 314 14.93 -12.21 -1.30
C GLU A 314 14.13 -13.28 -2.04
N LYS A 315 13.28 -12.88 -2.99
CA LYS A 315 12.43 -13.81 -3.76
C LYS A 315 13.16 -14.36 -4.99
N LEU A 316 14.39 -14.84 -4.75
CA LEU A 316 15.29 -15.41 -5.74
C LEU A 316 15.95 -16.66 -5.16
N PRO A 317 16.32 -17.63 -6.01
CA PRO A 317 17.01 -18.83 -5.56
C PRO A 317 18.40 -18.48 -4.99
N VAL A 318 18.87 -19.31 -4.05
CA VAL A 318 20.17 -19.11 -3.40
C VAL A 318 21.35 -19.16 -4.37
N SER A 319 21.17 -19.80 -5.53
CA SER A 319 22.18 -19.87 -6.60
C SER A 319 22.30 -18.59 -7.43
N ASP A 320 21.39 -17.63 -7.29
CA ASP A 320 21.47 -16.36 -8.00
C ASP A 320 22.72 -15.57 -7.56
N PRO A 321 23.58 -15.12 -8.49
CA PRO A 321 24.81 -14.40 -8.14
C PRO A 321 24.61 -13.16 -7.27
N ARG A 322 23.47 -12.47 -7.40
CA ARG A 322 23.13 -11.28 -6.59
C ARG A 322 22.86 -11.67 -5.15
N VAL A 323 22.14 -12.78 -4.95
CA VAL A 323 21.84 -13.33 -3.62
C VAL A 323 23.13 -13.81 -2.96
N LEU A 324 23.97 -14.57 -3.67
CA LEU A 324 25.25 -15.05 -3.16
C LEU A 324 26.20 -13.92 -2.74
N ASN A 325 26.34 -12.90 -3.58
CA ASN A 325 27.19 -11.74 -3.26
C ASN A 325 26.66 -10.94 -2.06
N THR A 326 25.33 -10.83 -1.95
CA THR A 326 24.70 -10.15 -0.81
C THR A 326 24.95 -10.93 0.48
N ILE A 327 24.72 -12.25 0.47
CA ILE A 327 25.00 -13.11 1.63
C ILE A 327 26.49 -13.07 2.00
N LYS A 328 27.41 -13.13 1.02
CA LYS A 328 28.86 -12.97 1.25
C LYS A 328 29.17 -11.70 2.03
N THR A 329 28.56 -10.59 1.62
CA THR A 329 28.74 -9.27 2.25
C THR A 329 28.18 -9.27 3.66
N ILE A 330 27.00 -9.83 3.88
CA ILE A 330 26.37 -9.95 5.21
C ILE A 330 27.24 -10.78 6.16
N LEU A 331 27.70 -11.95 5.73
CA LEU A 331 28.51 -12.86 6.57
C LEU A 331 29.81 -12.18 7.03
N THR A 332 30.43 -11.39 6.14
CA THR A 332 31.67 -10.65 6.45
C THR A 332 31.38 -9.46 7.37
N ASN A 333 30.43 -8.61 7.01
CA ASN A 333 30.20 -7.34 7.70
C ASN A 333 29.55 -7.52 9.07
N LEU A 334 28.80 -8.60 9.28
CA LEU A 334 28.19 -8.91 10.58
C LEU A 334 29.04 -9.91 11.39
N ASN A 335 30.28 -10.16 10.97
CA ASN A 335 31.27 -11.00 11.67
C ASN A 335 30.74 -12.41 12.04
N VAL A 336 30.03 -13.06 11.12
CA VAL A 336 29.39 -14.37 11.39
C VAL A 336 30.44 -15.42 11.65
N HIS A 337 30.37 -16.12 12.78
CA HIS A 337 31.39 -17.13 13.15
C HIS A 337 30.98 -18.56 12.77
N THR A 338 29.67 -18.83 12.63
CA THR A 338 29.14 -20.14 12.23
C THR A 338 27.94 -19.93 11.31
N LEU A 339 27.99 -20.51 10.12
CA LEU A 339 26.88 -20.56 9.17
C LEU A 339 26.27 -21.97 9.15
N TYR A 340 25.01 -22.07 9.55
CA TYR A 340 24.18 -23.25 9.36
C TYR A 340 23.50 -23.16 8.00
N VAL A 341 23.69 -24.18 7.16
CA VAL A 341 23.16 -24.22 5.79
C VAL A 341 22.09 -25.30 5.73
N GLU A 342 20.84 -24.91 5.51
CA GLU A 342 19.79 -25.88 5.23
C GLU A 342 20.03 -26.52 3.86
N ASP A 343 20.39 -27.81 3.86
CA ASP A 343 20.72 -28.54 2.64
C ASP A 343 19.77 -29.74 2.51
N ARG A 344 18.87 -29.67 1.52
CA ARG A 344 17.86 -30.71 1.29
C ARG A 344 18.46 -32.00 0.73
N ASP A 345 19.57 -31.88 0.00
CA ASP A 345 20.20 -32.97 -0.75
C ASP A 345 21.05 -33.86 0.17
N ASP A 346 21.90 -33.24 1.00
CA ASP A 346 22.83 -33.97 1.86
C ASP A 346 23.32 -33.12 3.05
N THR A 347 23.37 -33.75 4.22
CA THR A 347 23.86 -33.11 5.47
C THR A 347 25.24 -33.61 5.91
N SER A 348 25.93 -34.39 5.07
CA SER A 348 27.31 -34.86 5.31
C SER A 348 28.40 -33.93 4.75
N GLY A 349 27.99 -32.91 3.99
CA GLY A 349 28.88 -31.88 3.42
C GLY A 349 29.01 -31.94 1.90
N HIS A 350 28.30 -32.84 1.25
CA HIS A 350 28.33 -33.05 -0.20
C HIS A 350 27.14 -32.44 -0.93
N GLY A 351 26.20 -31.83 -0.22
CA GLY A 351 25.05 -31.14 -0.79
C GLY A 351 25.43 -29.92 -1.63
N ASN A 352 24.59 -29.57 -2.59
CA ASN A 352 24.89 -28.55 -3.60
C ASN A 352 25.01 -27.15 -2.99
N VAL A 353 24.12 -26.81 -2.06
CA VAL A 353 24.15 -25.53 -1.37
C VAL A 353 25.39 -25.45 -0.49
N THR A 354 25.66 -26.50 0.30
CA THR A 354 26.84 -26.57 1.16
C THR A 354 28.15 -26.41 0.37
N LYS A 355 28.31 -27.11 -0.76
CA LYS A 355 29.47 -26.96 -1.66
C LYS A 355 29.62 -25.53 -2.18
N THR A 356 28.50 -24.87 -2.50
CA THR A 356 28.50 -23.48 -2.96
C THR A 356 29.05 -22.56 -1.88
N PHE A 357 28.61 -22.71 -0.63
CA PHE A 357 29.09 -21.90 0.49
C PHE A 357 30.53 -22.23 0.92
N LEU A 358 30.97 -23.48 0.78
CA LEU A 358 32.38 -23.85 0.98
C LEU A 358 33.29 -23.14 -0.04
N LYS A 359 32.89 -23.10 -1.32
CA LYS A 359 33.61 -22.35 -2.37
C LYS A 359 33.56 -20.84 -2.12
N LEU A 360 32.41 -20.31 -1.69
CA LEU A 360 32.25 -18.91 -1.34
C LEU A 360 33.21 -18.50 -0.23
N ARG A 361 33.26 -19.27 0.86
CA ARG A 361 34.17 -19.08 2.01
C ARG A 361 35.64 -19.14 1.59
N ALA A 362 36.02 -20.06 0.71
CA ALA A 362 37.40 -20.16 0.22
C ALA A 362 37.89 -18.89 -0.52
N GLY A 363 36.96 -18.07 -1.05
CA GLY A 363 37.24 -16.77 -1.67
C GLY A 363 36.98 -15.57 -0.76
N MET A 364 36.97 -15.76 0.56
CA MET A 364 36.78 -14.73 1.58
C MET A 364 38.00 -14.64 2.49
N ASN A 365 38.29 -13.43 2.97
CA ASN A 365 39.29 -13.20 4.02
C ASN A 365 38.69 -13.38 5.44
N HIS A 366 37.41 -13.76 5.52
CA HIS A 366 36.67 -13.96 6.76
C HIS A 366 36.48 -15.45 7.01
N GLU A 367 36.96 -15.93 8.15
CA GLU A 367 36.88 -17.34 8.54
C GLU A 367 35.65 -17.61 9.41
N PHE A 368 34.87 -18.62 9.02
CA PHE A 368 33.70 -19.07 9.77
C PHE A 368 33.45 -20.55 9.53
N ARG A 369 32.84 -21.24 10.49
CA ARG A 369 32.48 -22.67 10.35
C ARG A 369 31.24 -22.80 9.49
N ILE A 370 31.17 -23.85 8.67
CA ILE A 370 29.95 -24.20 7.94
C ILE A 370 29.38 -25.49 8.51
N ALA A 371 28.09 -25.52 8.80
CA ALA A 371 27.39 -26.70 9.29
C ALA A 371 26.18 -27.00 8.41
N PRO A 372 26.26 -27.99 7.50
CA PRO A 372 25.07 -28.45 6.80
C PRO A 372 24.08 -29.06 7.79
N ILE A 373 22.81 -28.68 7.66
CA ILE A 373 21.75 -29.06 8.57
C ILE A 373 20.45 -29.26 7.81
N LYS A 374 19.52 -30.01 8.39
CA LYS A 374 18.15 -30.13 7.88
C LYS A 374 17.19 -30.19 9.07
N PRO A 375 16.14 -29.37 9.11
CA PRO A 375 15.10 -29.50 10.11
C PRO A 375 14.32 -30.82 9.93
N ILE A 376 14.04 -31.50 11.04
CA ILE A 376 13.23 -32.74 11.06
C ILE A 376 11.91 -32.56 11.83
N SER A 377 11.81 -31.56 12.71
CA SER A 377 10.56 -31.24 13.39
C SER A 377 9.59 -30.46 12.49
N ASN A 378 8.34 -30.35 12.92
CA ASN A 378 7.34 -29.54 12.24
C ASN A 378 7.74 -28.05 12.23
N LYS A 379 7.56 -27.37 11.08
CA LYS A 379 7.89 -25.95 10.88
C LYS A 379 7.12 -25.02 11.83
N PHE A 380 5.80 -25.18 11.91
CA PHE A 380 4.95 -24.38 12.79
C PHE A 380 5.40 -24.50 14.25
N THR A 381 5.75 -25.72 14.69
CA THR A 381 6.28 -25.94 16.05
C THR A 381 7.57 -25.17 16.31
N ARG A 382 8.49 -25.09 15.32
CA ARG A 382 9.70 -24.28 15.46
C ARG A 382 9.37 -22.80 15.53
N ILE A 383 8.55 -22.29 14.61
CA ILE A 383 8.17 -20.87 14.57
C ILE A 383 7.47 -20.47 15.88
N ALA A 384 6.62 -21.32 16.44
CA ALA A 384 5.95 -21.08 17.72
C ALA A 384 6.91 -20.86 18.90
N THR A 385 8.16 -21.35 18.82
CA THR A 385 9.18 -21.08 19.86
C THR A 385 9.55 -19.59 19.97
N LEU A 386 9.28 -18.79 18.93
CA LEU A 386 9.53 -17.35 18.92
C LEU A 386 8.47 -16.53 19.66
N ILE A 387 7.31 -17.12 20.00
CA ILE A 387 6.21 -16.40 20.66
C ILE A 387 6.68 -15.79 21.99
N GLY A 388 7.37 -16.57 22.82
CA GLY A 388 7.90 -16.09 24.10
C GLY A 388 8.90 -14.93 23.96
N PRO A 389 9.96 -15.07 23.14
CA PRO A 389 10.93 -14.00 22.88
C PRO A 389 10.34 -12.70 22.34
N PHE A 390 9.37 -12.77 21.42
CA PHE A 390 8.67 -11.58 20.93
C PHE A 390 7.76 -10.96 22.01
N ALA A 391 6.93 -11.77 22.68
CA ALA A 391 6.02 -11.29 23.71
C ALA A 391 6.74 -10.63 24.89
N SER A 392 7.92 -11.14 25.25
CA SER A 392 8.76 -10.59 26.33
C SER A 392 9.69 -9.46 25.89
N SER A 393 9.66 -9.04 24.62
CA SER A 393 10.58 -8.04 24.05
C SER A 393 12.07 -8.38 24.23
N ASN A 394 12.39 -9.66 24.42
CA ASN A 394 13.77 -10.14 24.55
C ASN A 394 14.44 -10.33 23.19
N LEU A 395 13.66 -10.46 22.12
CA LEU A 395 14.16 -10.50 20.75
C LEU A 395 13.99 -9.14 20.07
N SER A 396 15.09 -8.57 19.60
CA SER A 396 15.11 -7.34 18.81
C SER A 396 15.61 -7.63 17.40
N ILE A 397 14.97 -7.05 16.39
CA ILE A 397 15.38 -7.16 14.99
C ILE A 397 16.01 -5.85 14.56
N LEU A 398 17.13 -5.94 13.83
CA LEU A 398 17.82 -4.77 13.31
C LEU A 398 16.96 -4.07 12.27
N ASP A 399 16.82 -2.75 12.38
CA ASP A 399 15.89 -1.93 11.56
C ASP A 399 16.28 -1.88 10.06
N TYR A 400 17.53 -2.20 9.75
CA TYR A 400 18.08 -2.39 8.41
C TYR A 400 17.96 -3.83 7.88
N SER A 401 17.20 -4.71 8.55
CA SER A 401 16.76 -5.99 8.01
C SER A 401 15.84 -5.80 6.79
N SER A 402 15.68 -6.85 5.98
CA SER A 402 14.82 -6.83 4.79
C SER A 402 13.38 -6.49 5.16
N LYS A 403 12.82 -5.45 4.53
CA LYS A 403 11.44 -5.01 4.81
C LYS A 403 10.40 -6.08 4.43
N SER A 404 10.71 -6.91 3.44
CA SER A 404 9.94 -8.12 3.09
C SER A 404 9.85 -9.09 4.26
N ALA A 405 10.97 -9.41 4.92
CA ALA A 405 11.00 -10.27 6.10
C ALA A 405 10.15 -9.70 7.25
N ILE A 406 10.29 -8.40 7.56
CA ILE A 406 9.49 -7.76 8.60
C ILE A 406 7.99 -7.81 8.25
N SER A 407 7.65 -7.54 6.99
CA SER A 407 6.27 -7.64 6.51
C SER A 407 5.70 -9.04 6.68
N ASP A 408 6.50 -10.06 6.39
CA ASP A 408 6.09 -11.46 6.49
C ASP A 408 5.86 -11.89 7.94
N ILE A 409 6.71 -11.45 8.88
CA ILE A 409 6.50 -11.70 10.31
C ILE A 409 5.14 -11.16 10.79
N TYR A 410 4.80 -9.92 10.41
CA TYR A 410 3.51 -9.33 10.78
C TYR A 410 2.31 -10.02 10.12
N LYS A 411 2.49 -10.57 8.92
CA LYS A 411 1.44 -11.29 8.17
C LYS A 411 1.22 -12.72 8.65
N TYR A 412 2.20 -13.30 9.35
CA TYR A 412 2.16 -14.71 9.71
C TYR A 412 0.99 -15.07 10.63
N LYS A 413 0.17 -16.02 10.16
CA LYS A 413 -1.05 -16.49 10.84
C LYS A 413 -0.96 -17.91 11.38
N GLY A 414 0.13 -18.63 11.09
CA GLY A 414 0.27 -20.03 11.52
C GLY A 414 -0.61 -21.02 10.76
N ASP A 415 -1.20 -20.63 9.64
CA ASP A 415 -2.12 -21.45 8.83
C ASP A 415 -1.41 -22.32 7.78
N GLY A 416 -0.07 -22.33 7.79
CA GLY A 416 0.77 -23.07 6.86
C GLY A 416 0.82 -22.49 5.44
N LYS A 417 0.37 -21.25 5.22
CA LYS A 417 0.38 -20.60 3.89
C LYS A 417 1.21 -19.31 3.88
N SER A 418 2.30 -19.31 3.10
CA SER A 418 3.14 -18.15 2.71
C SER A 418 3.67 -17.27 3.87
N ALA A 419 4.72 -16.48 3.61
CA ALA A 419 5.32 -15.55 4.58
C ALA A 419 5.94 -16.22 5.84
N ASP A 420 6.50 -17.42 5.70
CA ASP A 420 7.09 -18.17 6.82
C ASP A 420 8.61 -18.39 6.70
N ASP A 421 9.26 -18.14 5.55
CA ASP A 421 10.69 -18.42 5.33
C ASP A 421 11.60 -17.66 6.31
N SER A 422 11.38 -16.35 6.50
CA SER A 422 12.15 -15.55 7.47
C SER A 422 11.92 -15.99 8.91
N LEU A 423 10.69 -16.36 9.25
CA LEU A 423 10.35 -16.90 10.57
C LEU A 423 10.93 -18.28 10.81
N ASP A 424 10.97 -19.14 9.79
CA ASP A 424 11.56 -20.47 9.91
C ASP A 424 13.07 -20.34 10.12
N SER A 425 13.75 -19.54 9.29
CA SER A 425 15.17 -19.24 9.43
C SER A 425 15.52 -18.64 10.80
N LEU A 426 14.73 -17.65 11.27
CA LEU A 426 14.88 -17.06 12.60
C LEU A 426 14.64 -18.08 13.73
N SER A 427 13.60 -18.90 13.61
CA SER A 427 13.27 -19.91 14.61
C SER A 427 14.35 -20.99 14.71
N ALA A 428 14.93 -21.38 13.58
CA ALA A 428 16.00 -22.34 13.54
C ALA A 428 17.28 -21.80 14.19
N ALA A 429 17.66 -20.55 13.87
CA ALA A 429 18.77 -19.86 14.55
C ALA A 429 18.53 -19.74 16.05
N TYR A 430 17.31 -19.35 16.46
CA TYR A 430 16.95 -19.22 17.87
C TYR A 430 17.07 -20.55 18.62
N MET A 431 16.58 -21.64 18.06
CA MET A 431 16.69 -22.97 18.65
C MET A 431 18.14 -23.44 18.75
N LEU A 432 18.96 -23.17 17.72
CA LEU A 432 20.40 -23.51 17.73
C LEU A 432 21.17 -22.77 18.82
N LEU A 433 20.78 -21.54 19.18
CA LEU A 433 21.40 -20.80 20.29
C LEU A 433 20.87 -21.19 21.68
N THR A 434 19.62 -21.66 21.78
CA THR A 434 18.94 -21.80 23.08
C THR A 434 18.81 -23.23 23.56
N LEU A 435 18.73 -24.21 22.66
CA LEU A 435 18.53 -25.60 23.03
C LEU A 435 19.86 -26.31 23.29
N GLY A 436 19.88 -27.15 24.32
CA GLY A 436 20.98 -28.07 24.56
C GLY A 436 21.07 -29.16 23.48
N ILE A 437 22.25 -29.76 23.34
CA ILE A 437 22.57 -30.78 22.32
C ILE A 437 21.55 -31.93 22.28
N ARG A 438 21.04 -32.39 23.44
CA ARG A 438 20.05 -33.46 23.50
C ARG A 438 18.72 -33.05 22.87
N SER A 439 18.26 -31.84 23.15
CA SER A 439 17.00 -31.31 22.61
C SER A 439 17.10 -30.98 21.11
N LEU A 440 18.26 -30.49 20.65
CA LEU A 440 18.49 -30.22 19.22
C LEU A 440 18.30 -31.46 18.33
N LYS A 441 18.61 -32.66 18.84
CA LYS A 441 18.40 -33.93 18.10
C LYS A 441 16.95 -34.23 17.75
N ALA A 442 15.99 -33.61 18.43
CA ALA A 442 14.57 -33.74 18.11
C ALA A 442 14.13 -32.80 16.97
N HIS A 443 14.96 -31.81 16.62
CA HIS A 443 14.58 -30.72 15.72
C HIS A 443 15.41 -30.67 14.44
N PHE A 444 16.65 -31.15 14.49
CA PHE A 444 17.57 -31.11 13.36
C PHE A 444 18.29 -32.45 13.16
N THR A 445 18.77 -32.66 11.94
CA THR A 445 19.74 -33.73 11.64
C THR A 445 21.05 -33.53 12.41
N LYS A 446 21.91 -34.56 12.39
CA LYS A 446 23.21 -34.53 13.07
C LYS A 446 24.08 -33.41 12.47
N ILE A 447 24.34 -32.39 13.27
CA ILE A 447 25.20 -31.25 12.92
C ILE A 447 26.66 -31.70 12.87
N ARG A 448 27.35 -31.38 11.76
CA ARG A 448 28.79 -31.56 11.57
C ARG A 448 29.39 -30.24 11.09
N PHE A 449 30.54 -29.85 11.61
CA PHE A 449 31.23 -28.63 11.19
C PHE A 449 32.28 -28.96 10.13
N LEU A 450 32.33 -28.12 9.09
CA LEU A 450 33.21 -28.16 7.93
C LEU A 450 34.05 -26.89 7.81
#